data_AF-G4YMQ0-F1
#
_entry.id   AF-G4YMQ0-F1
#
_cell.length_a   1.000
_cell.length_b   1.000
_cell.length_c   1.000
_cell.angle_alpha   90.00
_cell.angle_beta   90.00
_cell.angle_gamma   90.00
#
_symmetry.space_group_name_H-M   'P 1'
#
loop_
_entity.id
_entity.type
_entity.pdbx_description
1 polymer ?
#
loop_
_entity_poly.entity_id
_entity_poly.type
_entity_poly.pdbx_seq_one_letter_code
_entity_poly.pdbx_strand_id
1 'polypeptide(L)'
;CSWRAKVLTCQVTTKSDVFISGKHHTTSESPKRPKLTRSMKRFASQLLGNRAKPKRVRHDIRDKFEPEKGAAPKLSQVQHFIGHLKRPRLKESDFVEDIEILATGLKCHDEIGGIDPFIFGYKVEGGKSSFGYGTDEPPLVVGVSTPFMLKTLSYANEHIFHIDATYKLNQSGYPTIVLRVSDRARSFHSVAIFITSQVTGPIIHNVLVEIFDMYRVLTGELPEIRFCVADADKAQYNAVQSAVALKTRNPENLVFLMCFFHVVKNVGEHVSKLFGKSISQVYRYLYLMHFARSEDEFESFSKKALSVWGDDPVLAKFAKYVKKQWLNSVFANWGVFWTPPGYATTYNPVETFNRSIKQVYTFFSSTKLVGLMDRLQMIPICLNAPASCFSWKASDNIMKFCQREDPTHTVDESATWKKLCPALKTKNKNLMEIEDQPVDGWKFDLETKVCPCRSWNKYGACVHSVTCLRLAKLPIPGVPEPKRVFFQQKEACWWKTRHSRTRVVAGVAS
;
A
#
# COMPACT_ATOMS: atom_id res chain seq x y z
N CYS A 1 -2.65 66.87 8.04
CA CYS A 1 -1.96 67.21 6.78
C CYS A 1 -3.03 67.59 5.74
N SER A 2 -2.93 68.76 5.10
CA SER A 2 -3.89 69.24 4.09
C SER A 2 -3.61 68.72 2.67
N TRP A 3 -2.60 67.86 2.53
CA TRP A 3 -2.20 67.28 1.25
C TRP A 3 -3.25 66.31 0.72
N ARG A 4 -3.69 66.51 -0.52
CA ARG A 4 -4.56 65.64 -1.28
C ARG A 4 -3.93 65.40 -2.65
N ALA A 5 -3.93 64.15 -3.12
CA ALA A 5 -3.58 63.85 -4.49
C ALA A 5 -4.69 63.04 -5.16
N LYS A 6 -4.98 63.36 -6.42
CA LYS A 6 -5.86 62.58 -7.29
C LYS A 6 -5.08 62.19 -8.53
N VAL A 7 -4.98 60.88 -8.77
CA VAL A 7 -4.38 60.35 -9.99
C VAL A 7 -5.50 60.13 -10.98
N LEU A 8 -5.41 60.76 -12.14
CA LEU A 8 -6.30 60.52 -13.28
C LEU A 8 -5.50 59.77 -14.33
N THR A 9 -6.01 58.61 -14.75
CA THR A 9 -5.35 57.78 -15.76
C THR A 9 -6.21 57.76 -17.01
N CYS A 10 -5.62 58.14 -18.14
CA CYS A 10 -6.28 58.00 -19.44
C CYS A 10 -6.37 56.51 -19.78
N GLN A 11 -7.57 55.98 -19.93
CA GLN A 11 -7.77 54.56 -20.22
C GLN A 11 -7.30 54.15 -21.63
N VAL A 12 -7.10 55.13 -22.53
CA VAL A 12 -6.66 54.88 -23.90
C VAL A 12 -5.14 54.91 -24.02
N THR A 13 -4.49 55.92 -23.45
CA THR A 13 -3.03 56.09 -23.59
C THR A 13 -2.25 55.47 -22.43
N THR A 14 -2.92 55.02 -21.37
CA THR A 14 -2.35 54.52 -20.10
C THR A 14 -1.46 55.51 -19.36
N LYS A 15 -1.38 56.77 -19.82
CA LYS A 15 -0.66 57.84 -19.14
C LYS A 15 -1.48 58.35 -17.95
N SER A 16 -0.80 58.58 -16.84
CA SER A 16 -1.41 59.06 -15.60
C SER A 16 -0.83 60.42 -15.22
N ASP A 17 -1.72 61.36 -14.91
CA ASP A 17 -1.35 62.66 -14.35
C ASP A 17 -1.79 62.74 -12.88
N VAL A 18 -0.94 63.34 -12.05
CA VAL A 18 -1.15 63.46 -10.61
C VAL A 18 -1.44 64.92 -10.27
N PHE A 19 -2.67 65.19 -9.85
CA PHE A 19 -3.07 66.50 -9.34
C PHE A 19 -2.84 66.52 -7.84
N ILE A 20 -2.03 67.47 -7.37
CA ILE A 20 -1.64 67.61 -5.97
C ILE A 20 -2.16 68.96 -5.44
N SER A 21 -2.82 68.94 -4.28
CA SER A 21 -3.28 70.13 -3.54
C SER A 21 -2.82 70.08 -2.10
N GLY A 22 -2.39 71.22 -1.54
CA GLY A 22 -1.84 71.33 -0.19
C GLY A 22 -0.36 70.94 -0.05
N LYS A 23 0.28 71.32 1.06
CA LYS A 23 1.68 70.98 1.38
C LYS A 23 1.74 69.81 2.38
N HIS A 24 2.55 68.80 2.07
CA HIS A 24 2.83 67.68 2.96
C HIS A 24 3.95 68.08 3.93
N HIS A 25 3.65 68.13 5.23
CA HIS A 25 4.61 68.48 6.28
C HIS A 25 4.85 67.28 7.20
N THR A 26 5.53 66.25 6.70
CA THR A 26 6.19 65.24 7.52
C THR A 26 7.39 64.67 6.75
N THR A 27 8.57 64.68 7.39
CA THR A 27 9.81 64.02 6.96
C THR A 27 9.83 62.52 7.27
N SER A 28 8.68 61.93 7.57
CA SER A 28 8.58 60.51 7.92
C SER A 28 8.56 59.66 6.65
N GLU A 29 9.62 58.86 6.44
CA GLU A 29 9.64 57.85 5.37
C GLU A 29 8.42 56.92 5.51
N SER A 30 7.79 56.58 4.38
CA SER A 30 6.74 55.55 4.38
C SER A 30 7.27 54.26 5.02
N PRO A 31 6.48 53.55 5.86
CA PRO A 31 6.94 52.33 6.52
C PRO A 31 7.55 51.37 5.51
N LYS A 32 8.81 50.98 5.73
CA LYS A 32 9.52 50.06 4.83
C LYS A 32 8.71 48.78 4.72
N ARG A 33 8.23 48.47 3.51
CA ARG A 33 7.51 47.22 3.27
C ARG A 33 8.39 46.06 3.76
N PRO A 34 7.89 45.16 4.62
CA PRO A 34 8.67 44.03 5.09
C PRO A 34 9.18 43.24 3.88
N LYS A 35 10.46 42.90 3.85
CA LYS A 35 11.11 42.17 2.75
C LYS A 35 12.05 41.12 3.32
N LEU A 36 12.19 39.99 2.63
CA LEU A 36 13.21 39.00 2.95
C LEU A 36 14.58 39.50 2.49
N THR A 37 15.47 39.76 3.45
CA THR A 37 16.86 40.13 3.19
C THR A 37 17.65 38.93 2.64
N ARG A 38 18.85 39.17 2.09
CA ARG A 38 19.72 38.12 1.56
C ARG A 38 20.12 37.09 2.64
N SER A 39 20.39 37.56 3.86
CA SER A 39 20.71 36.70 5.01
C SER A 39 19.53 35.84 5.45
N MET A 40 18.31 36.42 5.50
CA MET A 40 17.08 35.68 5.77
C MET A 40 16.81 34.62 4.70
N LYS A 41 17.01 34.95 3.42
CA LYS A 41 16.89 34.00 2.29
C LYS A 41 17.89 32.85 2.39
N ARG A 42 19.16 33.13 2.75
CA ARG A 42 20.19 32.09 2.95
C ARG A 42 19.84 31.18 4.12
N PHE A 43 19.38 31.74 5.25
CA PHE A 43 18.96 30.95 6.40
C PHE A 43 17.70 30.11 6.11
N ALA A 44 16.70 30.69 5.45
CA ALA A 44 15.53 29.96 4.97
C ALA A 44 15.93 28.79 4.06
N SER A 45 16.94 28.97 3.19
CA SER A 45 17.45 27.91 2.31
C SER A 45 18.10 26.76 3.10
N GLN A 46 18.79 27.05 4.20
CA GLN A 46 19.36 26.03 5.09
C GLN A 46 18.26 25.27 5.83
N LEU A 47 17.26 25.98 6.37
CA LEU A 47 16.12 25.37 7.06
C LEU A 47 15.24 24.52 6.12
N LEU A 48 15.22 24.83 4.82
CA LEU A 48 14.62 23.97 3.81
C LEU A 48 15.37 22.64 3.62
N GLY A 49 16.70 22.64 3.72
CA GLY A 49 17.49 21.41 3.79
C GLY A 49 17.05 20.52 4.95
N ASN A 50 16.68 21.15 6.08
CA ASN A 50 16.11 20.50 7.27
C ASN A 50 14.57 20.35 7.22
N ARG A 51 13.94 20.66 6.07
CA ARG A 51 12.51 20.46 5.77
C ARG A 51 11.54 21.15 6.73
N ALA A 52 11.93 22.28 7.29
CA ALA A 52 11.05 23.10 8.11
C ALA A 52 9.87 23.63 7.27
N LYS A 53 8.64 23.54 7.81
CA LYS A 53 7.44 24.11 7.17
C LYS A 53 7.58 25.63 7.03
N PRO A 54 7.00 26.29 5.99
CA PRO A 54 7.12 27.75 5.80
C PRO A 54 6.77 28.58 7.04
N LYS A 55 5.80 28.12 7.84
CA LYS A 55 5.44 28.77 9.12
C LYS A 55 6.57 28.67 10.15
N ARG A 56 7.22 27.50 10.27
CA ARG A 56 8.38 27.27 11.13
C ARG A 56 9.58 28.07 10.64
N VAL A 57 9.87 28.04 9.33
CA VAL A 57 10.92 28.88 8.72
C VAL A 57 10.69 30.36 9.04
N ARG A 58 9.45 30.85 8.98
CA ARG A 58 9.13 32.23 9.36
C ARG A 58 9.38 32.50 10.85
N HIS A 59 9.02 31.58 11.74
CA HIS A 59 9.29 31.70 13.18
C HIS A 59 10.80 31.73 13.43
N ASP A 60 11.55 30.76 12.90
CA ASP A 60 13.00 30.69 13.05
C ASP A 60 13.71 31.93 12.48
N ILE A 61 13.19 32.52 11.38
CA ILE A 61 13.68 33.81 10.85
C ILE A 61 13.40 34.96 11.82
N ARG A 62 12.21 35.01 12.44
CA ARG A 62 11.87 36.05 13.42
C ARG A 62 12.73 35.94 14.66
N ASP A 63 12.94 34.72 15.14
CA ASP A 63 13.72 34.45 16.34
C ASP A 63 15.21 34.74 16.12
N LYS A 64 15.75 34.42 14.92
CA LYS A 64 17.17 34.64 14.63
C LYS A 64 17.54 36.07 14.26
N PHE A 65 16.67 36.79 13.56
CA PHE A 65 16.98 38.11 13.00
C PHE A 65 16.26 39.26 13.70
N GLU A 66 15.38 38.96 14.67
CA GLU A 66 14.66 39.91 15.53
C GLU A 66 14.21 41.19 14.80
N PRO A 67 13.45 41.07 13.68
CA PRO A 67 13.11 42.22 12.87
C PRO A 67 12.20 43.19 13.63
N GLU A 68 12.45 44.48 13.46
CA GLU A 68 11.66 45.56 14.06
C GLU A 68 10.14 45.41 13.81
N LYS A 69 9.33 46.02 14.69
CA LYS A 69 7.87 45.96 14.64
C LYS A 69 7.37 46.52 13.30
N GLY A 70 6.82 45.65 12.45
CA GLY A 70 6.36 45.99 11.09
C GLY A 70 7.31 45.57 9.95
N ALA A 71 8.59 45.30 10.25
CA ALA A 71 9.58 44.80 9.30
C ALA A 71 9.63 43.27 9.20
N ALA A 72 8.95 42.56 10.10
CA ALA A 72 8.90 41.10 10.11
C ALA A 72 8.32 40.55 8.78
N PRO A 73 8.99 39.57 8.15
CA PRO A 73 8.53 39.01 6.88
C PRO A 73 7.14 38.39 7.03
N LYS A 74 6.28 38.62 6.04
CA LYS A 74 4.96 37.97 5.94
C LYS A 74 5.15 36.50 5.61
N LEU A 75 4.20 35.67 6.06
CA LEU A 75 4.21 34.24 5.72
C LEU A 75 4.16 34.01 4.20
N SER A 76 3.37 34.80 3.48
CA SER A 76 3.29 34.74 2.02
C SER A 76 4.63 34.99 1.32
N GLN A 77 5.49 35.86 1.88
CA GLN A 77 6.80 36.15 1.32
C GLN A 77 7.76 34.97 1.51
N VAL A 78 7.71 34.33 2.68
CA VAL A 78 8.47 33.11 2.96
C VAL A 78 7.96 31.96 2.08
N GLN A 79 6.65 31.80 1.95
CA GLN A 79 6.05 30.80 1.06
C GLN A 79 6.45 31.01 -0.40
N HIS A 80 6.38 32.25 -0.91
CA HIS A 80 6.74 32.58 -2.28
C HIS A 80 8.24 32.36 -2.55
N PHE A 81 9.11 32.79 -1.64
CA PHE A 81 10.55 32.55 -1.75
C PHE A 81 10.89 31.05 -1.73
N ILE A 82 10.30 30.30 -0.81
CA ILE A 82 10.46 28.84 -0.73
C ILE A 82 9.96 28.19 -2.02
N GLY A 83 8.78 28.56 -2.51
CA GLY A 83 8.23 28.02 -3.76
C GLY A 83 9.15 28.29 -4.96
N HIS A 84 9.69 29.50 -5.07
CA HIS A 84 10.64 29.86 -6.13
C HIS A 84 11.96 29.06 -6.03
N LEU A 85 12.45 28.78 -4.83
CA LEU A 85 13.68 28.01 -4.62
C LEU A 85 13.49 26.52 -4.89
N LYS A 86 12.32 25.98 -4.56
CA LYS A 86 11.99 24.57 -4.77
C LYS A 86 11.68 24.22 -6.22
N ARG A 87 11.12 25.14 -7.00
CA ARG A 87 10.72 24.88 -8.39
C ARG A 87 11.87 24.34 -9.27
N PRO A 88 13.05 24.98 -9.37
CA PRO A 88 14.15 24.44 -10.17
C PRO A 88 14.88 23.28 -9.50
N ARG A 89 14.91 23.20 -8.16
CA ARG A 89 15.71 22.20 -7.41
C ARG A 89 15.01 20.88 -7.17
N LEU A 90 13.69 20.89 -7.05
CA LEU A 90 12.86 19.73 -6.71
C LEU A 90 11.79 19.47 -7.77
N LYS A 91 11.89 20.14 -8.93
CA LYS A 91 10.90 20.16 -10.01
C LYS A 91 9.48 20.34 -9.45
N GLU A 92 9.30 21.19 -8.43
CA GLU A 92 7.99 21.43 -7.79
C GLU A 92 7.09 22.24 -8.75
N SER A 93 6.51 21.54 -9.71
CA SER A 93 5.64 22.04 -10.76
C SER A 93 4.47 21.08 -11.02
N ASP A 94 3.35 21.66 -11.44
CA ASP A 94 2.13 20.96 -11.87
C ASP A 94 1.79 21.32 -13.33
N PHE A 95 2.71 21.97 -14.05
CA PHE A 95 2.53 22.31 -15.46
C PHE A 95 2.69 21.06 -16.33
N VAL A 96 1.79 20.91 -17.32
CA VAL A 96 1.79 19.75 -18.23
C VAL A 96 3.07 19.75 -19.07
N GLU A 97 3.51 20.92 -19.52
CA GLU A 97 4.71 21.10 -20.32
C GLU A 97 5.97 20.59 -19.58
N ASP A 98 6.02 20.76 -18.26
CA ASP A 98 7.12 20.25 -17.44
C ASP A 98 7.09 18.71 -17.33
N ILE A 99 5.90 18.08 -17.37
CA ILE A 99 5.76 16.61 -17.46
C ILE A 99 6.17 16.12 -18.84
N GLU A 100 5.80 16.83 -19.91
CA GLU A 100 6.19 16.51 -21.30
C GLU A 100 7.71 16.55 -21.49
N ILE A 101 8.37 17.56 -20.94
CA ILE A 101 9.84 17.66 -20.95
C ILE A 101 10.44 16.47 -20.21
N LEU A 102 9.92 16.12 -19.04
CA LEU A 102 10.41 15.00 -18.24
C LEU A 102 10.22 13.66 -18.98
N ALA A 103 9.03 13.44 -19.54
CA ALA A 103 8.69 12.23 -20.31
C ALA A 103 9.55 12.11 -21.58
N THR A 104 9.86 13.23 -22.23
CA THR A 104 10.74 13.24 -23.40
C THR A 104 12.16 12.83 -23.05
N GLY A 105 12.68 13.23 -21.89
CA GLY A 105 14.00 12.82 -21.41
C GLY A 105 14.08 11.39 -20.89
N LEU A 106 12.94 10.74 -20.65
CA LEU A 106 12.83 9.40 -20.04
C LEU A 106 11.98 8.46 -20.90
N LYS A 107 12.11 8.54 -22.23
CA LYS A 107 11.41 7.61 -23.13
C LYS A 107 12.05 6.23 -23.06
N CYS A 108 11.22 5.19 -23.21
CA CYS A 108 11.71 3.86 -23.47
C CYS A 108 12.34 3.81 -24.88
N HIS A 109 13.50 3.18 -25.01
CA HIS A 109 14.23 2.99 -26.27
C HIS A 109 14.90 1.60 -26.25
N ASP A 110 15.33 1.09 -27.41
CA ASP A 110 15.75 -0.31 -27.54
C ASP A 110 16.96 -0.68 -26.64
N GLU A 111 17.89 0.25 -26.44
CA GLU A 111 19.10 0.05 -25.63
C GLU A 111 18.96 0.47 -24.15
N ILE A 112 17.74 0.64 -23.64
CA ILE A 112 17.54 1.10 -22.26
C ILE A 112 18.09 0.07 -21.25
N GLY A 113 18.90 0.54 -20.29
CA GLY A 113 19.46 -0.31 -19.26
C GLY A 113 18.38 -0.91 -18.35
N GLY A 114 18.64 -2.10 -17.81
CA GLY A 114 17.64 -2.84 -17.03
C GLY A 114 17.05 -2.08 -15.83
N ILE A 115 17.83 -1.18 -15.23
CA ILE A 115 17.45 -0.36 -14.07
C ILE A 115 17.14 1.09 -14.43
N ASP A 116 17.28 1.46 -15.71
CA ASP A 116 17.07 2.83 -16.15
C ASP A 116 15.57 3.11 -16.23
N PRO A 117 15.09 4.17 -15.55
CA PRO A 117 13.67 4.47 -15.49
C PRO A 117 13.18 5.08 -16.79
N PHE A 118 11.95 4.75 -17.16
CA PHE A 118 11.25 5.37 -18.27
C PHE A 118 9.80 5.69 -17.91
N ILE A 119 9.24 6.64 -18.66
CA ILE A 119 7.87 7.13 -18.55
C ILE A 119 7.06 6.62 -19.73
N PHE A 120 5.84 6.17 -19.47
CA PHE A 120 4.91 5.65 -20.47
C PHE A 120 3.45 5.90 -20.06
N GLY A 121 2.47 5.37 -20.80
CA GLY A 121 1.05 5.54 -20.50
C GLY A 121 0.45 6.87 -20.96
N TYR A 122 1.14 7.59 -21.83
CA TYR A 122 0.72 8.86 -22.44
C TYR A 122 0.51 8.70 -23.94
N LYS A 123 -0.28 9.58 -24.54
CA LYS A 123 -0.51 9.57 -25.99
C LYS A 123 0.64 10.25 -26.73
N VAL A 124 0.89 9.84 -27.96
CA VAL A 124 1.83 10.53 -28.86
C VAL A 124 1.04 11.21 -29.96
N GLU A 125 1.01 12.54 -29.94
CA GLU A 125 0.32 13.37 -30.94
C GLU A 125 1.37 14.24 -31.65
N GLY A 126 1.46 14.12 -32.98
CA GLY A 126 2.47 14.84 -33.77
C GLY A 126 3.92 14.57 -33.34
N GLY A 127 4.20 13.35 -32.83
CA GLY A 127 5.53 12.96 -32.35
C GLY A 127 5.90 13.46 -30.95
N LYS A 128 5.00 14.20 -30.28
CA LYS A 128 5.19 14.71 -28.91
C LYS A 128 4.32 13.95 -27.92
N SER A 129 4.82 13.79 -26.70
CA SER A 129 4.03 13.26 -25.58
C SER A 129 2.89 14.24 -25.27
N SER A 130 1.66 13.73 -25.22
CA SER A 130 0.43 14.47 -24.92
C SER A 130 -0.23 13.85 -23.69
N PHE A 131 -0.54 14.69 -22.70
CA PHE A 131 -1.12 14.28 -21.41
C PHE A 131 -2.50 14.90 -21.23
N GLY A 132 -3.41 14.16 -20.59
CA GLY A 132 -4.67 14.72 -20.14
C GLY A 132 -4.46 15.73 -19.01
N TYR A 133 -5.30 16.77 -18.96
CA TYR A 133 -5.27 17.82 -17.94
C TYR A 133 -5.77 17.36 -16.57
N GLY A 134 -6.20 16.10 -16.46
CA GLY A 134 -6.68 15.50 -15.22
C GLY A 134 -8.08 15.97 -14.81
N THR A 135 -8.87 16.40 -15.79
CA THR A 135 -10.33 16.50 -15.74
C THR A 135 -10.94 15.11 -16.00
N ASP A 136 -12.27 14.99 -15.88
CA ASP A 136 -12.95 13.73 -16.22
C ASP A 136 -12.70 13.33 -17.68
N GLU A 137 -12.62 14.33 -18.58
CA GLU A 137 -12.19 14.20 -19.97
C GLU A 137 -11.35 15.44 -20.36
N PRO A 138 -10.07 15.33 -20.78
CA PRO A 138 -9.21 14.14 -20.81
C PRO A 138 -8.52 13.84 -19.45
N PRO A 139 -8.60 12.59 -18.96
CA PRO A 139 -7.96 12.19 -17.71
C PRO A 139 -6.44 12.11 -17.83
N LEU A 140 -5.74 12.40 -16.74
CA LEU A 140 -4.30 12.19 -16.65
C LEU A 140 -4.05 10.71 -16.38
N VAL A 141 -3.22 10.07 -17.20
CA VAL A 141 -2.66 8.75 -16.97
C VAL A 141 -1.18 8.83 -17.33
N VAL A 142 -0.30 8.48 -16.40
CA VAL A 142 1.14 8.42 -16.68
C VAL A 142 1.81 7.41 -15.76
N GLY A 143 2.60 6.51 -16.34
CA GLY A 143 3.31 5.42 -15.67
C GLY A 143 4.82 5.65 -15.62
N VAL A 144 5.46 5.11 -14.58
CA VAL A 144 6.91 4.96 -14.46
C VAL A 144 7.24 3.49 -14.22
N SER A 145 8.25 2.99 -14.92
CA SER A 145 8.85 1.69 -14.62
C SER A 145 10.33 1.66 -15.05
N THR A 146 10.96 0.51 -14.86
CA THR A 146 12.26 0.12 -15.44
C THR A 146 12.07 -1.19 -16.18
N PRO A 147 12.92 -1.56 -17.14
CA PRO A 147 12.80 -2.85 -17.80
C PRO A 147 12.84 -4.03 -16.82
N PHE A 148 13.67 -3.94 -15.78
CA PHE A 148 13.74 -4.94 -14.71
C PHE A 148 12.41 -5.09 -13.97
N MET A 149 11.84 -3.97 -13.48
CA MET A 149 10.55 -3.99 -12.79
C MET A 149 9.44 -4.52 -13.69
N LEU A 150 9.35 -4.04 -14.92
CA LEU A 150 8.27 -4.41 -15.82
C LEU A 150 8.35 -5.91 -16.18
N LYS A 151 9.56 -6.44 -16.38
CA LYS A 151 9.79 -7.89 -16.60
C LYS A 151 9.39 -8.77 -15.41
N THR A 152 9.23 -8.23 -14.19
CA THR A 152 8.68 -9.02 -13.06
C THR A 152 7.24 -9.49 -13.31
N LEU A 153 6.53 -8.89 -14.26
CA LEU A 153 5.21 -9.34 -14.68
C LEU A 153 5.21 -10.77 -15.24
N SER A 154 6.35 -11.27 -15.75
CA SER A 154 6.51 -12.67 -16.18
C SER A 154 6.16 -13.68 -15.07
N TYR A 155 6.33 -13.30 -13.80
CA TYR A 155 6.03 -14.17 -12.66
C TYR A 155 4.55 -14.18 -12.27
N ALA A 156 3.69 -13.34 -12.86
CA ALA A 156 2.27 -13.21 -12.50
C ALA A 156 1.40 -14.42 -12.89
N ASN A 157 1.95 -15.38 -13.63
CA ASN A 157 1.30 -16.68 -13.88
C ASN A 157 1.42 -17.61 -12.66
N GLU A 158 2.54 -17.54 -11.94
CA GLU A 158 2.81 -18.37 -10.76
C GLU A 158 2.56 -17.62 -9.44
N HIS A 159 2.39 -16.31 -9.52
CA HIS A 159 2.32 -15.40 -8.38
C HIS A 159 1.15 -14.42 -8.44
N ILE A 160 0.82 -13.83 -7.29
CA ILE A 160 -0.31 -12.91 -7.19
C ILE A 160 0.12 -11.56 -7.75
N PHE A 161 -0.61 -11.09 -8.76
CA PHE A 161 -0.56 -9.72 -9.24
C PHE A 161 -1.49 -8.84 -8.38
N HIS A 162 -0.98 -7.70 -7.90
CA HIS A 162 -1.72 -6.79 -7.04
C HIS A 162 -1.89 -5.44 -7.73
N ILE A 163 -3.11 -4.92 -7.67
CA ILE A 163 -3.49 -3.59 -8.14
C ILE A 163 -3.99 -2.80 -6.95
N ASP A 164 -3.50 -1.57 -6.83
CA ASP A 164 -3.74 -0.81 -5.63
C ASP A 164 -3.61 0.70 -5.85
N ALA A 165 -4.56 1.48 -5.34
CA ALA A 165 -4.49 2.94 -5.33
C ALA A 165 -4.05 3.49 -3.96
N THR A 166 -2.96 4.25 -3.94
CA THR A 166 -2.53 5.04 -2.78
C THR A 166 -2.75 6.54 -3.00
N TYR A 167 -3.23 7.21 -1.96
CA TYR A 167 -3.51 8.65 -1.96
C TYR A 167 -2.49 9.42 -1.11
N LYS A 168 -2.56 10.77 -1.20
CA LYS A 168 -1.73 11.72 -0.43
C LYS A 168 -0.23 11.67 -0.77
N LEU A 169 0.08 11.43 -2.04
CA LEU A 169 1.45 11.54 -2.57
C LEU A 169 1.69 12.87 -3.29
N ASN A 170 0.67 13.40 -3.98
CA ASN A 170 0.74 14.70 -4.62
C ASN A 170 -0.23 15.73 -4.01
N GLN A 171 -0.03 17.00 -4.36
CA GLN A 171 -0.83 18.14 -3.88
C GLN A 171 -2.17 18.28 -4.62
N SER A 172 -2.26 17.78 -5.85
CA SER A 172 -3.49 17.75 -6.65
C SER A 172 -4.52 16.74 -6.15
N GLY A 173 -4.15 15.89 -5.19
CA GLY A 173 -5.02 14.85 -4.64
C GLY A 173 -5.17 13.62 -5.54
N TYR A 174 -4.43 13.55 -6.63
CA TYR A 174 -4.49 12.47 -7.61
C TYR A 174 -4.07 11.13 -6.99
N PRO A 175 -4.83 10.06 -7.24
CA PRO A 175 -4.42 8.71 -6.87
C PRO A 175 -3.10 8.32 -7.56
N THR A 176 -2.37 7.42 -6.90
CA THR A 176 -1.20 6.75 -7.47
C THR A 176 -1.48 5.26 -7.44
N ILE A 177 -1.55 4.63 -8.61
CA ILE A 177 -1.78 3.19 -8.74
C ILE A 177 -0.42 2.48 -8.69
N VAL A 178 -0.29 1.48 -7.82
CA VAL A 178 0.90 0.66 -7.66
C VAL A 178 0.57 -0.75 -8.13
N LEU A 179 1.31 -1.23 -9.12
CA LEU A 179 1.16 -2.55 -9.71
C LEU A 179 2.37 -3.39 -9.32
N ARG A 180 2.15 -4.62 -8.86
CA ARG A 180 3.22 -5.46 -8.30
C ARG A 180 2.87 -6.94 -8.32
N VAL A 181 3.90 -7.77 -8.26
CA VAL A 181 3.78 -9.22 -8.06
C VAL A 181 4.29 -9.56 -6.66
N SER A 182 3.59 -10.43 -5.93
CA SER A 182 4.07 -10.91 -4.63
C SER A 182 4.56 -12.35 -4.69
N ASP A 183 5.75 -12.61 -4.16
CA ASP A 183 6.30 -13.97 -4.09
C ASP A 183 5.73 -14.78 -2.90
N ARG A 184 6.17 -16.04 -2.79
CA ARG A 184 5.79 -16.94 -1.68
C ARG A 184 6.31 -16.49 -0.31
N ALA A 185 7.38 -15.70 -0.28
CA ALA A 185 7.89 -15.08 0.95
C ALA A 185 7.08 -13.83 1.36
N ARG A 186 6.06 -13.46 0.59
CA ARG A 186 5.26 -12.25 0.72
C ARG A 186 6.06 -10.97 0.53
N SER A 187 7.18 -11.06 -0.19
CA SER A 187 7.87 -9.88 -0.68
C SER A 187 7.12 -9.37 -1.90
N PHE A 188 7.10 -8.05 -2.05
CA PHE A 188 6.42 -7.37 -3.14
C PHE A 188 7.44 -6.82 -4.12
N HIS A 189 7.27 -7.19 -5.38
CA HIS A 189 8.12 -6.83 -6.50
C HIS A 189 7.33 -5.90 -7.42
N SER A 190 7.72 -4.64 -7.47
CA SER A 190 6.98 -3.62 -8.23
C SER A 190 7.08 -3.88 -9.73
N VAL A 191 5.95 -3.78 -10.43
CA VAL A 191 5.87 -3.84 -11.90
C VAL A 191 5.88 -2.44 -12.50
N ALA A 192 5.04 -1.55 -11.99
CA ALA A 192 4.95 -0.15 -12.43
C ALA A 192 4.20 0.70 -11.40
N ILE A 193 4.39 2.01 -11.47
CA ILE A 193 3.66 2.99 -10.66
C ILE A 193 3.04 4.02 -11.60
N PHE A 194 1.75 4.27 -11.45
CA PHE A 194 1.00 5.24 -12.25
C PHE A 194 0.48 6.38 -11.40
N ILE A 195 0.53 7.61 -11.93
CA ILE A 195 -0.25 8.73 -11.43
C ILE A 195 -1.47 8.86 -12.33
N THR A 196 -2.65 8.86 -11.74
CA THR A 196 -3.90 9.05 -12.48
C THR A 196 -4.76 10.14 -11.85
N SER A 197 -5.56 10.86 -12.63
CA SER A 197 -6.48 11.87 -12.07
C SER A 197 -7.65 11.26 -11.28
N GLN A 198 -8.04 10.03 -11.63
CA GLN A 198 -9.14 9.28 -11.02
C GLN A 198 -8.86 7.77 -10.99
N VAL A 199 -9.67 7.01 -10.25
CA VAL A 199 -9.62 5.53 -10.17
C VAL A 199 -10.96 4.96 -10.64
N THR A 200 -11.25 5.07 -11.93
CA THR A 200 -12.46 4.50 -12.55
C THR A 200 -12.11 3.23 -13.32
N GLY A 201 -13.12 2.39 -13.62
CA GLY A 201 -12.95 1.19 -14.43
C GLY A 201 -12.20 1.44 -15.75
N PRO A 202 -12.59 2.43 -16.58
CA PRO A 202 -11.88 2.76 -17.81
C PRO A 202 -10.40 3.14 -17.60
N ILE A 203 -10.08 3.83 -16.50
CA ILE A 203 -8.70 4.22 -16.19
C ILE A 203 -7.87 3.01 -15.75
N ILE A 204 -8.41 2.15 -14.89
CA ILE A 204 -7.73 0.90 -14.52
C ILE A 204 -7.50 0.03 -15.75
N HIS A 205 -8.49 -0.07 -16.64
CA HIS A 205 -8.36 -0.79 -17.90
C HIS A 205 -7.21 -0.22 -18.74
N ASN A 206 -7.18 1.10 -18.92
CA ASN A 206 -6.13 1.76 -19.69
C ASN A 206 -4.74 1.53 -19.07
N VAL A 207 -4.61 1.72 -17.76
CA VAL A 207 -3.38 1.46 -17.02
C VAL A 207 -2.86 0.04 -17.27
N LEU A 208 -3.72 -0.98 -17.20
CA LEU A 208 -3.34 -2.37 -17.44
C LEU A 208 -2.96 -2.64 -18.90
N VAL A 209 -3.72 -2.09 -19.86
CA VAL A 209 -3.38 -2.20 -21.28
C VAL A 209 -1.99 -1.60 -21.55
N GLU A 210 -1.70 -0.42 -21.01
CA GLU A 210 -0.40 0.23 -21.14
C GLU A 210 0.74 -0.61 -20.55
N ILE A 211 0.54 -1.28 -19.39
CA ILE A 211 1.59 -2.15 -18.86
C ILE A 211 1.81 -3.39 -19.73
N PHE A 212 0.73 -3.98 -20.25
CA PHE A 212 0.81 -5.20 -21.04
C PHE A 212 1.44 -4.94 -22.41
N ASP A 213 1.12 -3.81 -23.02
CA ASP A 213 1.74 -3.38 -24.27
C ASP A 213 3.22 -3.08 -24.06
N MET A 214 3.58 -2.38 -22.98
CA MET A 214 4.98 -2.11 -22.67
C MET A 214 5.76 -3.38 -22.30
N TYR A 215 5.12 -4.35 -21.64
CA TYR A 215 5.72 -5.67 -21.40
C TYR A 215 6.04 -6.36 -22.71
N ARG A 216 5.10 -6.34 -23.67
CA ARG A 216 5.31 -6.90 -25.00
C ARG A 216 6.42 -6.19 -25.76
N VAL A 217 6.50 -4.86 -25.69
CA VAL A 217 7.60 -4.09 -26.30
C VAL A 217 8.96 -4.54 -25.74
N LEU A 218 9.08 -4.72 -24.42
CA LEU A 218 10.34 -5.05 -23.76
C LEU A 218 10.75 -6.53 -23.82
N THR A 219 9.81 -7.44 -24.06
CA THR A 219 10.05 -8.89 -23.97
C THR A 219 9.75 -9.63 -25.27
N GLY A 220 8.95 -9.05 -26.16
CA GLY A 220 8.39 -9.74 -27.32
C GLY A 220 7.21 -10.66 -26.99
N GLU A 221 6.83 -10.80 -25.70
CA GLU A 221 5.84 -11.76 -25.24
C GLU A 221 4.57 -11.10 -24.71
N LEU A 222 3.47 -11.86 -24.68
CA LEU A 222 2.27 -11.44 -23.95
C LEU A 222 2.37 -11.91 -22.50
N PRO A 223 1.93 -11.11 -21.51
CA PRO A 223 1.91 -11.54 -20.13
C PRO A 223 0.83 -12.61 -19.88
N GLU A 224 1.01 -13.38 -18.81
CA GLU A 224 0.03 -14.34 -18.29
C GLU A 224 -0.28 -14.00 -16.84
N ILE A 225 -1.57 -13.82 -16.50
CA ILE A 225 -2.02 -13.42 -15.18
C ILE A 225 -2.95 -14.50 -14.63
N ARG A 226 -2.48 -15.27 -13.66
CA ARG A 226 -3.28 -16.33 -13.03
C ARG A 226 -4.08 -15.83 -11.84
N PHE A 227 -3.46 -15.05 -10.97
CA PHE A 227 -4.10 -14.55 -9.75
C PHE A 227 -3.99 -13.03 -9.69
N CYS A 228 -5.12 -12.34 -9.52
CA CYS A 228 -5.13 -10.89 -9.36
C CYS A 228 -5.89 -10.48 -8.10
N VAL A 229 -5.31 -9.62 -7.27
CA VAL A 229 -5.99 -8.98 -6.14
C VAL A 229 -6.11 -7.49 -6.41
N ALA A 230 -7.31 -6.94 -6.28
CA ALA A 230 -7.56 -5.51 -6.30
C ALA A 230 -8.59 -5.12 -5.23
N ASP A 231 -9.04 -3.87 -5.23
CA ASP A 231 -10.07 -3.41 -4.30
C ASP A 231 -11.42 -4.10 -4.58
N ALA A 232 -12.29 -4.09 -3.57
CA ALA A 232 -13.65 -4.65 -3.64
C ALA A 232 -14.61 -3.76 -4.46
N ASP A 233 -14.27 -3.51 -5.72
CA ASP A 233 -15.01 -2.65 -6.64
C ASP A 233 -15.32 -3.38 -7.96
N LYS A 234 -16.57 -3.28 -8.40
CA LYS A 234 -17.04 -4.01 -9.59
C LYS A 234 -16.48 -3.43 -10.87
N ALA A 235 -16.23 -2.11 -10.91
CA ALA A 235 -15.64 -1.49 -12.08
C ALA A 235 -14.16 -1.90 -12.23
N GLN A 236 -13.41 -2.01 -11.13
CA GLN A 236 -12.06 -2.59 -11.14
C GLN A 236 -12.07 -4.05 -11.59
N TYR A 237 -12.97 -4.89 -11.06
CA TYR A 237 -13.12 -6.27 -11.52
C TYR A 237 -13.32 -6.35 -13.04
N ASN A 238 -14.29 -5.60 -13.57
CA ASN A 238 -14.58 -5.58 -15.01
C ASN A 238 -13.39 -5.07 -15.83
N ALA A 239 -12.67 -4.06 -15.33
CA ALA A 239 -11.50 -3.51 -16.00
C ALA A 239 -10.35 -4.51 -16.10
N VAL A 240 -10.08 -5.26 -15.02
CA VAL A 240 -9.06 -6.33 -15.01
C VAL A 240 -9.44 -7.43 -16.00
N GLN A 241 -10.69 -7.93 -15.93
CA GLN A 241 -11.18 -8.96 -16.83
C GLN A 241 -11.04 -8.55 -18.30
N SER A 242 -11.47 -7.32 -18.64
CA SER A 242 -11.37 -6.77 -19.99
C SER A 242 -9.93 -6.63 -20.47
N ALA A 243 -9.03 -6.07 -19.65
CA ALA A 243 -7.64 -5.87 -20.03
C ALA A 243 -6.90 -7.22 -20.22
N VAL A 244 -7.16 -8.19 -19.33
CA VAL A 244 -6.58 -9.54 -19.42
C VAL A 244 -7.11 -10.27 -20.65
N ALA A 245 -8.42 -10.22 -20.92
CA ALA A 245 -9.03 -10.77 -22.14
C ALA A 245 -8.43 -10.19 -23.42
N LEU A 246 -8.08 -8.90 -23.40
CA LEU A 246 -7.54 -8.22 -24.58
C LEU A 246 -6.05 -8.51 -24.83
N LYS A 247 -5.24 -8.69 -23.76
CA LYS A 247 -3.78 -8.60 -23.84
C LYS A 247 -3.02 -9.79 -23.27
N THR A 248 -3.68 -10.88 -22.92
CA THR A 248 -3.03 -12.11 -22.43
C THR A 248 -3.39 -13.32 -23.30
N ARG A 249 -2.60 -14.40 -23.22
CA ARG A 249 -2.84 -15.61 -24.03
C ARG A 249 -4.01 -16.45 -23.52
N ASN A 250 -4.11 -16.62 -22.21
CA ASN A 250 -5.02 -17.55 -21.55
C ASN A 250 -5.90 -16.81 -20.52
N PRO A 251 -6.79 -15.91 -20.97
CA PRO A 251 -7.55 -15.05 -20.07
C PRO A 251 -8.52 -15.82 -19.15
N GLU A 252 -8.94 -17.02 -19.54
CA GLU A 252 -9.78 -17.91 -18.74
C GLU A 252 -9.10 -18.42 -17.47
N ASN A 253 -7.77 -18.40 -17.40
CA ASN A 253 -7.01 -18.81 -16.22
C ASN A 253 -6.99 -17.75 -15.12
N LEU A 254 -7.49 -16.54 -15.39
CA LEU A 254 -7.54 -15.46 -14.42
C LEU A 254 -8.53 -15.77 -13.30
N VAL A 255 -8.00 -15.93 -12.10
CA VAL A 255 -8.76 -15.91 -10.85
C VAL A 255 -8.61 -14.54 -10.20
N PHE A 256 -9.67 -13.74 -10.27
CA PHE A 256 -9.76 -12.51 -9.49
C PHE A 256 -10.05 -12.86 -8.03
N LEU A 257 -9.10 -12.53 -7.15
CA LEU A 257 -9.14 -12.80 -5.73
C LEU A 257 -9.65 -11.57 -4.97
N MET A 258 -10.51 -11.82 -3.99
CA MET A 258 -11.05 -10.79 -3.13
C MET A 258 -10.23 -10.69 -1.84
N CYS A 259 -9.72 -9.49 -1.56
CA CYS A 259 -8.93 -9.23 -0.37
C CYS A 259 -9.75 -9.43 0.91
N PHE A 260 -9.35 -10.39 1.75
CA PHE A 260 -10.08 -10.70 2.98
C PHE A 260 -10.16 -9.52 3.96
N PHE A 261 -9.19 -8.59 3.94
CA PHE A 261 -9.28 -7.36 4.74
C PHE A 261 -10.51 -6.53 4.35
N HIS A 262 -10.78 -6.37 3.06
CA HIS A 262 -11.94 -5.66 2.56
C HIS A 262 -13.24 -6.38 2.92
N VAL A 263 -13.26 -7.71 2.86
CA VAL A 263 -14.41 -8.51 3.34
C VAL A 263 -14.68 -8.22 4.82
N VAL A 264 -13.67 -8.32 5.68
CA VAL A 264 -13.80 -8.08 7.13
C VAL A 264 -14.19 -6.63 7.44
N LYS A 265 -13.66 -5.65 6.70
CA LYS A 265 -14.01 -4.23 6.86
C LYS A 265 -15.49 -4.01 6.53
N ASN A 266 -15.94 -4.45 5.35
CA ASN A 266 -17.34 -4.30 4.91
C ASN A 266 -18.31 -5.04 5.82
N VAL A 267 -17.98 -6.29 6.21
CA VAL A 267 -18.76 -7.05 7.19
C VAL A 267 -18.82 -6.31 8.53
N GLY A 268 -17.69 -5.75 8.98
CA GLY A 268 -17.61 -4.95 10.21
C GLY A 268 -18.53 -3.73 10.20
N GLU A 269 -18.61 -3.03 9.08
CA GLU A 269 -19.53 -1.91 8.89
C GLU A 269 -21.00 -2.36 8.94
N HIS A 270 -21.33 -3.53 8.37
CA HIS A 270 -22.68 -4.10 8.40
C HIS A 270 -23.12 -4.57 9.79
N VAL A 271 -22.19 -5.06 10.62
CA VAL A 271 -22.46 -5.48 12.01
C VAL A 271 -22.18 -4.38 13.03
N SER A 272 -21.93 -3.14 12.59
CA SER A 272 -21.49 -2.04 13.46
C SER A 272 -22.51 -1.66 14.56
N LYS A 273 -23.78 -1.99 14.35
CA LYS A 273 -24.89 -1.77 15.30
C LYS A 273 -25.20 -2.99 16.17
N LEU A 274 -24.46 -4.09 16.01
CA LEU A 274 -24.61 -5.30 16.81
C LEU A 274 -23.64 -5.27 18.00
N PHE A 275 -23.80 -6.23 18.90
CA PHE A 275 -23.01 -6.32 20.13
C PHE A 275 -22.60 -7.76 20.43
N GLY A 276 -21.57 -7.92 21.26
CA GLY A 276 -21.27 -9.17 21.96
C GLY A 276 -21.28 -10.43 21.10
N LYS A 277 -22.18 -11.36 21.44
CA LYS A 277 -22.25 -12.72 20.90
C LYS A 277 -22.50 -12.76 19.39
N SER A 278 -23.38 -11.92 18.85
CA SER A 278 -23.69 -11.90 17.41
C SER A 278 -22.45 -11.53 16.59
N ILE A 279 -21.67 -10.53 17.02
CA ILE A 279 -20.42 -10.15 16.33
C ILE A 279 -19.40 -11.29 16.42
N SER A 280 -19.24 -11.89 17.60
CA SER A 280 -18.32 -13.01 17.82
C SER A 280 -18.63 -14.19 16.88
N GLN A 281 -19.92 -14.55 16.76
CA GLN A 281 -20.37 -15.63 15.89
C GLN A 281 -20.15 -15.31 14.41
N VAL A 282 -20.42 -14.08 13.97
CA VAL A 282 -20.10 -13.64 12.59
C VAL A 282 -18.61 -13.80 12.29
N TYR A 283 -17.74 -13.31 13.18
CA TYR A 283 -16.30 -13.40 12.97
C TYR A 283 -15.78 -14.84 13.01
N ARG A 284 -16.34 -15.72 13.86
CA ARG A 284 -15.97 -17.13 13.92
C ARG A 284 -16.14 -17.83 12.57
N TYR A 285 -17.32 -17.74 11.98
CA TYR A 285 -17.60 -18.36 10.69
C TYR A 285 -16.89 -17.67 9.53
N LEU A 286 -16.72 -16.34 9.58
CA LEU A 286 -15.96 -15.61 8.57
C LEU A 286 -14.50 -16.08 8.49
N TYR A 287 -13.87 -16.34 9.64
CA TYR A 287 -12.51 -16.86 9.68
C TYR A 287 -12.43 -18.36 9.30
N LEU A 288 -13.41 -19.18 9.71
CA LEU A 288 -13.49 -20.58 9.26
C LEU A 288 -13.54 -20.70 7.74
N MET A 289 -14.44 -19.96 7.10
CA MET A 289 -14.54 -19.91 5.64
C MET A 289 -13.22 -19.42 5.04
N HIS A 290 -12.66 -18.30 5.51
CA HIS A 290 -11.41 -17.78 4.94
C HIS A 290 -10.26 -18.79 5.03
N PHE A 291 -10.15 -19.52 6.14
CA PHE A 291 -9.11 -20.52 6.40
C PHE A 291 -9.51 -21.95 6.00
N ALA A 292 -10.55 -22.11 5.19
CA ALA A 292 -10.87 -23.39 4.56
C ALA A 292 -9.68 -23.87 3.71
N ARG A 293 -9.45 -25.18 3.74
CA ARG A 293 -8.36 -25.87 3.04
C ARG A 293 -8.76 -26.30 1.64
N SER A 294 -10.05 -26.37 1.36
CA SER A 294 -10.63 -26.71 0.06
C SER A 294 -11.94 -25.95 -0.16
N GLU A 295 -12.40 -25.98 -1.41
CA GLU A 295 -13.71 -25.46 -1.80
C GLU A 295 -14.86 -26.16 -1.06
N ASP A 296 -14.86 -27.48 -0.98
CA ASP A 296 -15.87 -28.26 -0.23
C ASP A 296 -15.98 -27.84 1.24
N GLU A 297 -14.83 -27.58 1.87
CA GLU A 297 -14.78 -27.16 3.27
C GLU A 297 -15.29 -25.73 3.42
N PHE A 298 -14.95 -24.84 2.48
CA PHE A 298 -15.49 -23.49 2.42
C PHE A 298 -17.00 -23.51 2.27
N GLU A 299 -17.53 -24.33 1.36
CA GLU A 299 -18.97 -24.50 1.18
C GLU A 299 -19.65 -25.05 2.43
N SER A 300 -19.06 -26.05 3.08
CA SER A 300 -19.57 -26.63 4.32
C SER A 300 -19.67 -25.58 5.43
N PHE A 301 -18.64 -24.77 5.62
CA PHE A 301 -18.67 -23.66 6.57
C PHE A 301 -19.66 -22.58 6.16
N SER A 302 -19.78 -22.27 4.88
CA SER A 302 -20.74 -21.30 4.35
C SER A 302 -22.18 -21.73 4.64
N LYS A 303 -22.53 -23.00 4.38
CA LYS A 303 -23.86 -23.58 4.65
C LYS A 303 -24.18 -23.53 6.15
N LYS A 304 -23.23 -23.94 7.00
CA LYS A 304 -23.38 -23.86 8.47
C LYS A 304 -23.54 -22.42 8.96
N ALA A 305 -22.72 -21.50 8.46
CA ALA A 305 -22.79 -20.08 8.82
C ALA A 305 -24.15 -19.47 8.47
N LEU A 306 -24.65 -19.73 7.25
CA LEU A 306 -25.94 -19.21 6.79
C LEU A 306 -27.12 -19.78 7.57
N SER A 307 -27.07 -21.05 7.99
CA SER A 307 -28.08 -21.63 8.88
C SER A 307 -28.05 -20.91 10.23
N VAL A 308 -26.88 -20.87 10.87
CA VAL A 308 -26.72 -20.30 12.21
C VAL A 308 -27.07 -18.82 12.26
N TRP A 309 -26.66 -18.03 11.27
CA TRP A 309 -27.03 -16.62 11.17
C TRP A 309 -28.48 -16.41 10.73
N GLY A 310 -29.08 -17.37 10.05
CA GLY A 310 -30.49 -17.34 9.65
C GLY A 310 -31.44 -17.60 10.81
N ASP A 311 -31.04 -18.48 11.73
CA ASP A 311 -31.82 -18.85 12.91
C ASP A 311 -31.82 -17.75 14.00
N ASP A 312 -30.83 -16.85 13.98
CA ASP A 312 -30.81 -15.64 14.81
C ASP A 312 -31.60 -14.50 14.12
N PRO A 313 -32.74 -14.05 14.68
CA PRO A 313 -33.54 -12.97 14.09
C PRO A 313 -32.76 -11.67 13.86
N VAL A 314 -31.74 -11.41 14.68
CA VAL A 314 -30.87 -10.23 14.58
C VAL A 314 -29.93 -10.33 13.37
N LEU A 315 -29.51 -11.56 13.01
CA LEU A 315 -28.57 -11.82 11.93
C LEU A 315 -29.23 -12.28 10.62
N ALA A 316 -30.52 -12.60 10.60
CA ALA A 316 -31.19 -13.11 9.41
C ALA A 316 -31.02 -12.20 8.17
N LYS A 317 -31.11 -10.88 8.36
CA LYS A 317 -30.86 -9.90 7.27
C LYS A 317 -29.38 -9.88 6.86
N PHE A 318 -28.48 -10.01 7.83
CA PHE A 318 -27.03 -10.10 7.59
C PHE A 318 -26.67 -11.37 6.81
N ALA A 319 -27.27 -12.53 7.13
CA ALA A 319 -27.06 -13.79 6.42
C ALA A 319 -27.42 -13.65 4.92
N LYS A 320 -28.56 -13.02 4.61
CA LYS A 320 -28.98 -12.72 3.23
C LYS A 320 -27.96 -11.81 2.51
N TYR A 321 -27.45 -10.80 3.21
CA TYR A 321 -26.40 -9.91 2.69
C TYR A 321 -25.11 -10.69 2.35
N VAL A 322 -24.59 -11.50 3.28
CA VAL A 322 -23.35 -12.24 3.06
C VAL A 322 -23.51 -13.24 1.91
N LYS A 323 -24.63 -13.97 1.88
CA LYS A 323 -24.94 -14.91 0.78
C LYS A 323 -24.90 -14.21 -0.57
N LYS A 324 -25.57 -13.06 -0.70
CA LYS A 324 -25.64 -12.32 -1.96
C LYS A 324 -24.28 -11.72 -2.35
N GLN A 325 -23.60 -11.07 -1.41
CA GLN A 325 -22.43 -10.25 -1.71
C GLN A 325 -21.12 -11.03 -1.74
N TRP A 326 -20.91 -11.97 -0.81
CA TRP A 326 -19.60 -12.59 -0.56
C TRP A 326 -19.56 -14.08 -0.88
N LEU A 327 -20.69 -14.71 -1.21
CA LEU A 327 -20.75 -16.12 -1.60
C LEU A 327 -21.25 -16.29 -3.04
N ASN A 328 -22.25 -15.51 -3.45
CA ASN A 328 -22.89 -15.63 -4.77
C ASN A 328 -22.61 -14.42 -5.66
N SER A 329 -21.37 -13.93 -5.68
CA SER A 329 -20.97 -12.80 -6.54
C SER A 329 -19.54 -12.96 -7.05
N VAL A 330 -19.11 -12.06 -7.92
CA VAL A 330 -17.72 -11.94 -8.42
C VAL A 330 -16.69 -11.68 -7.30
N PHE A 331 -17.14 -11.40 -6.09
CA PHE A 331 -16.29 -11.16 -4.92
C PHE A 331 -16.20 -12.37 -3.98
N ALA A 332 -16.64 -13.56 -4.40
CA ALA A 332 -16.64 -14.77 -3.58
C ALA A 332 -15.24 -15.38 -3.32
N ASN A 333 -14.24 -14.99 -4.11
CA ASN A 333 -12.91 -15.61 -4.11
C ASN A 333 -12.00 -15.06 -3.00
N TRP A 334 -12.40 -15.15 -1.73
CA TRP A 334 -11.63 -14.67 -0.57
C TRP A 334 -11.14 -15.79 0.35
N GLY A 335 -11.43 -17.06 0.06
CA GLY A 335 -10.85 -18.21 0.74
C GLY A 335 -9.36 -18.39 0.42
N VAL A 336 -8.56 -18.87 1.36
CA VAL A 336 -7.11 -19.06 1.14
C VAL A 336 -6.80 -20.21 0.18
N PHE A 337 -7.72 -21.17 0.04
CA PHE A 337 -7.57 -22.34 -0.84
C PHE A 337 -7.50 -22.00 -2.33
N TRP A 338 -7.92 -20.80 -2.73
CA TRP A 338 -7.82 -20.34 -4.13
C TRP A 338 -6.38 -20.22 -4.62
N THR A 339 -5.44 -20.03 -3.69
CA THR A 339 -4.01 -19.91 -3.99
C THR A 339 -3.23 -21.02 -3.30
N PRO A 340 -2.04 -21.41 -3.81
CA PRO A 340 -1.19 -22.33 -3.08
C PRO A 340 -0.81 -21.78 -1.69
N PRO A 341 -0.36 -22.64 -0.76
CA PRO A 341 -0.04 -22.21 0.60
C PRO A 341 1.03 -21.12 0.68
N GLY A 342 0.85 -20.17 1.60
CA GLY A 342 1.82 -19.12 1.92
C GLY A 342 1.68 -17.81 1.15
N TYR A 343 0.96 -17.82 0.02
CA TYR A 343 0.74 -16.64 -0.80
C TYR A 343 -0.05 -15.54 -0.05
N ALA A 344 0.28 -14.28 -0.34
CA ALA A 344 -0.31 -13.13 0.34
C ALA A 344 -1.73 -12.83 -0.17
N THR A 345 -2.74 -13.50 0.38
CA THR A 345 -4.17 -13.22 0.11
C THR A 345 -4.73 -12.02 0.87
N THR A 346 -3.88 -11.29 1.61
CA THR A 346 -4.26 -10.10 2.37
C THR A 346 -3.32 -8.93 2.12
N TYR A 347 -3.87 -7.74 2.10
CA TYR A 347 -3.26 -6.47 1.70
C TYR A 347 -2.38 -5.81 2.81
N ASN A 348 -2.13 -6.47 3.94
CA ASN A 348 -1.28 -5.91 5.01
C ASN A 348 0.16 -5.52 4.58
N PRO A 349 0.89 -6.36 3.82
CA PRO A 349 2.24 -5.99 3.41
C PRO A 349 2.24 -5.01 2.22
N VAL A 350 1.14 -4.96 1.45
CA VAL A 350 0.83 -3.87 0.52
C VAL A 350 0.75 -2.51 1.24
N GLU A 351 -0.03 -2.40 2.33
CA GLU A 351 -0.15 -1.13 3.08
C GLU A 351 1.19 -0.68 3.65
N THR A 352 1.98 -1.65 4.12
CA THR A 352 3.33 -1.42 4.66
C THR A 352 4.23 -0.84 3.57
N PHE A 353 4.16 -1.38 2.36
CA PHE A 353 4.91 -0.86 1.21
C PHE A 353 4.46 0.55 0.80
N ASN A 354 3.15 0.79 0.69
CA ASN A 354 2.63 2.13 0.38
C ASN A 354 3.04 3.16 1.44
N ARG A 355 3.12 2.73 2.71
CA ARG A 355 3.68 3.54 3.79
C ARG A 355 5.17 3.80 3.57
N SER A 356 5.96 2.82 3.14
CA SER A 356 7.37 3.01 2.78
C SER A 356 7.53 4.02 1.63
N ILE A 357 6.69 3.98 0.59
CA ILE A 357 6.69 5.00 -0.47
C ILE A 357 6.50 6.39 0.15
N LYS A 358 5.46 6.53 0.98
CA LYS A 358 5.16 7.78 1.68
C LYS A 358 6.31 8.22 2.56
N GLN A 359 6.96 7.31 3.27
CA GLN A 359 8.03 7.63 4.20
C GLN A 359 9.34 8.02 3.50
N VAL A 360 9.74 7.27 2.48
CA VAL A 360 11.06 7.37 1.85
C VAL A 360 11.08 8.42 0.74
N TYR A 361 10.05 8.48 -0.10
CA TYR A 361 10.08 9.30 -1.31
C TYR A 361 9.35 10.63 -1.14
N THR A 362 8.26 10.63 -0.38
CA THR A 362 7.49 11.87 -0.13
C THR A 362 7.61 12.38 1.30
N PHE A 363 8.24 11.61 2.20
CA PHE A 363 8.42 11.93 3.63
C PHE A 363 7.11 12.36 4.32
N PHE A 364 6.03 11.68 3.98
CA PHE A 364 4.65 11.96 4.40
C PHE A 364 4.17 13.37 4.03
N SER A 365 4.78 14.00 3.02
CA SER A 365 4.41 15.31 2.51
C SER A 365 3.98 15.22 1.05
N SER A 366 2.86 15.84 0.70
CA SER A 366 2.41 15.93 -0.69
C SER A 366 3.37 16.79 -1.52
N THR A 367 3.85 16.25 -2.64
CA THR A 367 4.69 16.97 -3.62
C THR A 367 3.86 17.43 -4.82
N LYS A 368 4.39 18.34 -5.63
CA LYS A 368 3.76 18.66 -6.92
C LYS A 368 3.95 17.51 -7.93
N LEU A 369 3.14 17.44 -8.98
CA LEU A 369 3.07 16.28 -9.87
C LEU A 369 4.40 15.97 -10.56
N VAL A 370 5.06 16.96 -11.17
CA VAL A 370 6.37 16.78 -11.85
C VAL A 370 7.41 16.31 -10.84
N GLY A 371 7.43 16.93 -9.65
CA GLY A 371 8.36 16.58 -8.58
C GLY A 371 8.06 15.23 -7.93
N LEU A 372 6.82 14.74 -7.98
CA LEU A 372 6.49 13.36 -7.60
C LEU A 372 7.05 12.40 -8.65
N MET A 373 6.76 12.65 -9.93
CA MET A 373 7.21 11.83 -11.06
C MET A 373 8.73 11.65 -11.08
N ASP A 374 9.46 12.76 -10.91
CA ASP A 374 10.92 12.81 -10.82
C ASP A 374 11.48 12.04 -9.59
N ARG A 375 10.67 11.79 -8.56
CA ARG A 375 11.06 10.93 -7.43
C ARG A 375 10.67 9.48 -7.64
N LEU A 376 9.55 9.22 -8.31
CA LEU A 376 9.08 7.87 -8.60
C LEU A 376 10.10 7.11 -9.46
N GLN A 377 10.82 7.79 -10.37
CA GLN A 377 11.94 7.18 -11.12
C GLN A 377 13.09 6.66 -10.24
N MET A 378 13.21 7.11 -8.99
CA MET A 378 14.23 6.62 -8.04
C MET A 378 13.75 5.42 -7.21
N ILE A 379 12.44 5.15 -7.20
CA ILE A 379 11.85 3.99 -6.51
C ILE A 379 12.43 2.64 -7.02
N PRO A 380 12.51 2.43 -8.34
CA PRO A 380 13.06 1.21 -8.92
C PRO A 380 14.48 0.85 -8.46
N ILE A 381 15.31 1.86 -8.20
CA ILE A 381 16.74 1.69 -7.91
C ILE A 381 16.96 1.27 -6.45
N CYS A 382 16.17 1.76 -5.50
CA CYS A 382 16.43 1.54 -4.07
C CYS A 382 15.77 0.27 -3.47
N LEU A 383 14.80 -0.35 -4.16
CA LEU A 383 14.03 -1.46 -3.61
C LEU A 383 14.54 -2.86 -3.99
N ASN A 384 15.47 -2.97 -4.93
CA ASN A 384 15.84 -4.26 -5.56
C ASN A 384 17.30 -4.69 -5.34
N ALA A 385 17.91 -4.36 -4.18
CA ALA A 385 19.18 -4.97 -3.80
C ALA A 385 19.00 -6.49 -3.61
N PRO A 386 19.78 -7.35 -4.30
CA PRO A 386 19.51 -8.78 -4.38
C PRO A 386 19.83 -9.47 -3.04
N ALA A 387 18.87 -10.20 -2.48
CA ALA A 387 19.09 -11.15 -1.40
C ALA A 387 19.12 -12.57 -1.96
N SER A 388 20.33 -13.14 -2.06
CA SER A 388 20.59 -14.53 -2.43
C SER A 388 20.38 -15.49 -1.25
N CYS A 389 19.73 -16.64 -1.49
CA CYS A 389 20.22 -18.01 -1.20
C CYS A 389 19.09 -19.02 -0.90
N PHE A 390 19.17 -20.20 -1.53
CA PHE A 390 18.50 -21.45 -1.13
C PHE A 390 19.46 -22.64 -1.29
N SER A 391 19.49 -23.57 -0.33
CA SER A 391 19.76 -25.01 -0.56
C SER A 391 19.37 -25.87 0.66
N TRP A 392 18.97 -27.13 0.45
CA TRP A 392 18.55 -28.12 1.47
C TRP A 392 18.81 -29.58 1.04
N LYS A 393 19.07 -30.48 2.03
CA LYS A 393 18.91 -31.96 2.09
C LYS A 393 18.92 -32.38 3.60
N ALA A 394 18.39 -33.48 4.15
CA ALA A 394 17.53 -34.62 3.77
C ALA A 394 16.90 -35.28 5.07
N SER A 395 15.83 -36.11 4.89
CA SER A 395 15.32 -37.34 5.59
C SER A 395 15.49 -37.57 7.12
N ASP A 396 14.61 -38.17 7.92
CA ASP A 396 13.30 -38.84 7.80
C ASP A 396 12.47 -38.45 9.04
N ASN A 397 11.19 -38.13 8.85
CA ASN A 397 10.86 -36.76 9.18
C ASN A 397 9.38 -36.51 9.53
N ILE A 398 8.80 -37.13 10.57
CA ILE A 398 7.45 -36.73 11.03
C ILE A 398 7.43 -36.46 12.54
N MET A 399 7.04 -35.25 12.93
CA MET A 399 6.78 -34.86 14.32
C MET A 399 5.29 -34.66 14.58
N LYS A 400 4.78 -35.19 15.69
CA LYS A 400 3.40 -34.91 16.14
C LYS A 400 3.37 -33.78 17.16
N PHE A 401 2.51 -32.79 16.95
CA PHE A 401 2.35 -31.66 17.88
C PHE A 401 0.89 -31.44 18.24
N CYS A 402 0.59 -31.49 19.54
CA CYS A 402 -0.76 -31.29 20.07
C CYS A 402 -0.83 -30.00 20.90
N GLN A 403 -1.79 -29.14 20.60
CA GLN A 403 -2.11 -27.92 21.33
C GLN A 403 -3.63 -27.88 21.49
N ARG A 404 -4.12 -28.14 22.71
CA ARG A 404 -5.55 -28.35 22.97
C ARG A 404 -6.27 -27.18 23.64
N GLU A 405 -5.55 -26.21 24.19
CA GLU A 405 -6.19 -25.09 24.88
C GLU A 405 -6.62 -24.00 23.90
N ASP A 406 -7.93 -23.92 23.63
CA ASP A 406 -8.56 -22.67 23.19
C ASP A 406 -8.51 -21.69 24.38
N PRO A 407 -7.87 -20.52 24.28
CA PRO A 407 -7.97 -19.52 25.33
C PRO A 407 -9.45 -19.14 25.49
N THR A 408 -10.06 -19.62 26.58
CA THR A 408 -11.42 -19.24 26.98
C THR A 408 -11.47 -17.74 27.19
N HIS A 409 -11.86 -17.02 26.15
CA HIS A 409 -12.10 -15.60 26.19
C HIS A 409 -13.61 -15.38 26.32
N THR A 410 -14.03 -14.86 27.46
CA THR A 410 -15.36 -14.30 27.65
C THR A 410 -15.52 -13.12 26.70
N VAL A 411 -16.62 -13.13 25.93
CA VAL A 411 -16.97 -12.02 25.05
C VAL A 411 -17.73 -11.00 25.89
N ASP A 412 -17.30 -9.74 25.85
CA ASP A 412 -18.06 -8.64 26.44
C ASP A 412 -19.36 -8.46 25.65
N GLU A 413 -20.47 -8.92 26.22
CA GLU A 413 -21.82 -8.88 25.65
C GLU A 413 -22.25 -7.46 25.25
N SER A 414 -21.76 -6.44 25.96
CA SER A 414 -22.11 -5.03 25.75
C SER A 414 -21.20 -4.32 24.74
N ALA A 415 -20.08 -4.94 24.36
CA ALA A 415 -19.09 -4.27 23.53
C ALA A 415 -19.55 -4.14 22.07
N THR A 416 -19.32 -2.95 21.52
CA THR A 416 -19.51 -2.66 20.09
C THR A 416 -18.45 -3.34 19.23
N TRP A 417 -18.73 -3.43 17.94
CA TRP A 417 -17.78 -3.96 16.95
C TRP A 417 -16.40 -3.30 17.01
N LYS A 418 -16.31 -1.97 17.16
CA LYS A 418 -15.01 -1.28 17.20
C LYS A 418 -14.13 -1.75 18.36
N LYS A 419 -14.74 -2.07 19.51
CA LYS A 419 -14.04 -2.57 20.70
C LYS A 419 -13.67 -4.06 20.56
N LEU A 420 -14.56 -4.88 20.00
CA LEU A 420 -14.36 -6.33 19.87
C LEU A 420 -13.46 -6.74 18.70
N CYS A 421 -13.50 -6.01 17.59
CA CYS A 421 -12.89 -6.41 16.32
C CYS A 421 -11.39 -6.76 16.42
N PRO A 422 -10.51 -5.97 17.06
CA PRO A 422 -9.10 -6.33 17.20
C PRO A 422 -8.89 -7.66 17.93
N ALA A 423 -9.61 -7.87 19.04
CA ALA A 423 -9.51 -9.09 19.84
C ALA A 423 -10.06 -10.31 19.06
N LEU A 424 -11.20 -10.17 18.39
CA LEU A 424 -11.80 -11.24 17.60
C LEU A 424 -10.95 -11.63 16.39
N LYS A 425 -10.29 -10.67 15.72
CA LYS A 425 -9.34 -10.97 14.63
C LYS A 425 -8.19 -11.82 15.14
N THR A 426 -7.57 -11.45 16.25
CA THR A 426 -6.45 -12.20 16.83
C THR A 426 -6.90 -13.58 17.33
N LYS A 427 -8.00 -13.64 18.09
CA LYS A 427 -8.58 -14.90 18.58
C LYS A 427 -8.84 -15.88 17.45
N ASN A 428 -9.58 -15.45 16.43
CA ASN A 428 -9.95 -16.35 15.34
C ASN A 428 -8.77 -16.75 14.46
N LYS A 429 -7.70 -15.93 14.34
CA LYS A 429 -6.46 -16.37 13.69
C LYS A 429 -5.76 -17.47 14.49
N ASN A 430 -5.65 -17.31 15.81
CA ASN A 430 -4.98 -18.28 16.67
C ASN A 430 -5.77 -19.59 16.74
N LEU A 431 -7.11 -19.52 16.74
CA LEU A 431 -7.97 -20.71 16.66
C LEU A 431 -7.64 -21.60 15.45
N MET A 432 -7.24 -21.02 14.31
CA MET A 432 -6.90 -21.79 13.11
C MET A 432 -5.62 -22.65 13.26
N GLU A 433 -4.89 -22.49 14.35
CA GLU A 433 -3.79 -23.41 14.70
C GLU A 433 -4.32 -24.71 15.31
N ILE A 434 -5.46 -24.70 16.00
CA ILE A 434 -5.97 -25.86 16.75
C ILE A 434 -7.29 -26.42 16.19
N GLU A 435 -7.97 -25.66 15.35
CA GLU A 435 -9.24 -26.06 14.73
C GLU A 435 -9.09 -27.38 13.96
N ASP A 436 -9.94 -28.35 14.29
CA ASP A 436 -9.93 -29.72 13.75
C ASP A 436 -8.60 -30.49 13.95
N GLN A 437 -7.83 -30.13 14.99
CA GLN A 437 -6.64 -30.88 15.37
C GLN A 437 -7.01 -32.34 15.73
N PRO A 438 -6.36 -33.34 15.12
CA PRO A 438 -6.53 -34.74 15.51
C PRO A 438 -6.20 -34.98 16.98
N VAL A 439 -6.77 -36.03 17.57
CA VAL A 439 -6.51 -36.38 18.98
C VAL A 439 -5.01 -36.62 19.23
N ASP A 440 -4.29 -37.17 18.25
CA ASP A 440 -2.84 -37.41 18.31
C ASP A 440 -1.99 -36.19 17.89
N GLY A 441 -2.60 -35.04 17.65
CA GLY A 441 -1.95 -33.79 17.24
C GLY A 441 -1.76 -33.69 15.72
N TRP A 442 -1.21 -32.55 15.28
CA TRP A 442 -0.82 -32.35 13.89
C TRP A 442 0.43 -33.15 13.56
N LYS A 443 0.38 -33.91 12.47
CA LYS A 443 1.54 -34.59 11.89
C LYS A 443 2.29 -33.62 10.99
N PHE A 444 3.39 -33.06 11.49
CA PHE A 444 4.29 -32.20 10.72
C PHE A 444 5.33 -33.06 10.01
N ASP A 445 5.39 -32.95 8.70
CA ASP A 445 6.42 -33.60 7.89
C ASP A 445 7.64 -32.66 7.81
N LEU A 446 8.77 -33.06 8.39
CA LEU A 446 10.04 -32.34 8.43
C LEU A 446 10.78 -32.38 7.07
N GLU A 447 10.43 -33.29 6.15
CA GLU A 447 11.03 -33.40 4.82
C GLU A 447 10.37 -32.39 3.90
N THR A 448 9.04 -32.48 3.77
CA THR A 448 8.26 -31.53 2.97
C THR A 448 8.08 -30.18 3.69
N LYS A 449 8.32 -30.14 5.01
CA LYS A 449 8.13 -28.99 5.92
C LYS A 449 6.69 -28.47 5.95
N VAL A 450 5.74 -29.39 5.74
CA VAL A 450 4.31 -29.11 5.65
C VAL A 450 3.62 -29.41 6.97
N CYS A 451 2.77 -28.48 7.40
CA CYS A 451 1.85 -28.69 8.51
C CYS A 451 0.39 -28.75 8.00
N PRO A 452 -0.42 -29.73 8.42
CA PRO A 452 -1.83 -29.83 8.02
C PRO A 452 -2.76 -28.80 8.68
N CYS A 453 -2.26 -27.98 9.62
CA CYS A 453 -3.10 -26.97 10.27
C CYS A 453 -3.48 -25.83 9.31
N ARG A 454 -4.64 -25.21 9.54
CA ARG A 454 -5.18 -24.16 8.68
C ARG A 454 -4.27 -22.93 8.60
N SER A 455 -3.61 -22.59 9.72
CA SER A 455 -2.64 -21.49 9.76
C SER A 455 -1.46 -21.73 8.81
N TRP A 456 -0.95 -22.95 8.69
CA TRP A 456 0.10 -23.25 7.72
C TRP A 456 -0.41 -23.15 6.29
N ASN A 457 -1.62 -23.64 6.01
CA ASN A 457 -2.22 -23.51 4.68
C ASN A 457 -2.29 -22.04 4.23
N LYS A 458 -2.73 -21.14 5.12
CA LYS A 458 -2.72 -19.72 4.82
C LYS A 458 -1.31 -19.15 4.71
N TYR A 459 -0.46 -19.44 5.69
CA TYR A 459 0.75 -18.67 5.90
C TYR A 459 2.04 -19.31 5.38
N GLY A 460 2.00 -20.55 4.90
CA GLY A 460 3.20 -21.34 4.56
C GLY A 460 4.10 -21.64 5.76
N ALA A 461 3.67 -21.24 6.96
CA ALA A 461 4.37 -21.38 8.23
C ALA A 461 3.35 -21.29 9.37
N CYS A 462 3.62 -21.95 10.49
CA CYS A 462 2.81 -21.88 11.69
C CYS A 462 3.67 -22.12 12.94
N VAL A 463 3.10 -21.94 14.13
CA VAL A 463 3.82 -22.24 15.39
C VAL A 463 4.32 -23.69 15.43
N HIS A 464 3.58 -24.64 14.84
CA HIS A 464 3.99 -26.05 14.78
C HIS A 464 5.22 -26.25 13.90
N SER A 465 5.25 -25.64 12.71
CA SER A 465 6.38 -25.79 11.79
C SER A 465 7.65 -25.19 12.39
N VAL A 466 7.55 -24.01 13.01
CA VAL A 466 8.67 -23.38 13.73
C VAL A 466 9.17 -24.26 14.87
N THR A 467 8.25 -24.83 15.65
CA THR A 467 8.59 -25.69 16.80
C THR A 467 9.23 -27.00 16.36
N CYS A 468 8.65 -27.68 15.37
CA CYS A 468 9.18 -28.96 14.86
C CYS A 468 10.55 -28.78 14.23
N LEU A 469 10.75 -27.76 13.38
CA LEU A 469 12.06 -27.47 12.78
C LEU A 469 13.09 -27.13 13.86
N ARG A 470 12.72 -26.36 14.89
CA ARG A 470 13.61 -26.04 16.01
C ARG A 470 14.02 -27.29 16.79
N LEU A 471 13.08 -28.18 17.10
CA LEU A 471 13.35 -29.42 17.82
C LEU A 471 14.22 -30.38 17.00
N ALA A 472 13.99 -30.43 15.69
CA ALA A 472 14.81 -31.20 14.75
C ALA A 472 16.17 -30.53 14.44
N LYS A 473 16.46 -29.36 15.02
CA LYS A 473 17.67 -28.55 14.75
C LYS A 473 17.86 -28.25 13.26
N LEU A 474 16.77 -28.16 12.51
CA LEU A 474 16.78 -27.77 11.11
C LEU A 474 16.63 -26.24 11.00
N PRO A 475 17.26 -25.60 9.99
CA PRO A 475 17.06 -24.18 9.79
C PRO A 475 15.57 -23.83 9.59
N ILE A 476 15.19 -22.65 10.07
CA ILE A 476 13.81 -22.16 10.00
C ILE A 476 13.77 -21.08 8.91
N PRO A 477 12.98 -21.26 7.84
CA PRO A 477 12.89 -20.26 6.78
C PRO A 477 12.62 -18.84 7.33
N GLY A 478 13.42 -17.85 6.90
CA GLY A 478 13.29 -16.45 7.32
C GLY A 478 13.81 -16.12 8.73
N VAL A 479 14.29 -17.12 9.49
CA VAL A 479 14.97 -16.89 10.77
C VAL A 479 16.48 -17.08 10.54
N PRO A 480 17.31 -16.03 10.69
CA PRO A 480 18.75 -16.21 10.58
C PRO A 480 19.22 -17.22 11.63
N GLU A 481 20.21 -18.05 11.28
CA GLU A 481 20.78 -18.98 12.26
C GLU A 481 21.19 -18.21 13.51
N PRO A 482 20.83 -18.70 14.71
CA PRO A 482 21.23 -18.03 15.94
C PRO A 482 22.75 -17.95 15.95
N LYS A 483 23.28 -16.71 15.99
CA LYS A 483 24.71 -16.49 16.17
C LYS A 483 25.14 -17.23 17.44
N ARG A 484 26.21 -18.04 17.37
CA ARG A 484 26.77 -18.68 18.57
C ARG A 484 27.21 -17.58 19.54
N VAL A 485 26.52 -17.49 20.68
CA VAL A 485 26.90 -16.63 21.80
C VAL A 485 27.35 -17.51 22.96
N PHE A 486 28.37 -17.06 23.69
CA PHE A 486 28.83 -17.72 24.90
C PHE A 486 27.70 -17.77 25.95
N PHE A 487 27.61 -18.89 26.66
CA PHE A 487 26.55 -19.18 27.62
C PHE A 487 26.53 -18.13 28.76
N GLN A 488 25.48 -17.31 28.85
CA GLN A 488 25.27 -16.41 29.99
C GLN A 488 24.35 -17.08 31.02
N GLN A 489 24.89 -17.36 32.20
CA GLN A 489 24.20 -18.02 33.32
C GLN A 489 22.92 -17.31 33.83
N LYS A 490 22.68 -16.04 33.44
CA LYS A 490 21.59 -15.20 33.97
C LYS A 490 20.28 -15.23 33.18
N GLU A 491 20.21 -15.84 31.99
CA GLU A 491 18.98 -15.83 31.16
C GLU A 491 18.01 -17.00 31.40
N ALA A 492 18.31 -17.89 32.34
CA ALA A 492 17.51 -19.10 32.61
C ALA A 492 16.09 -18.85 33.16
N CYS A 493 15.73 -17.61 33.53
CA CYS A 493 14.44 -17.30 34.17
C CYS A 493 13.33 -16.85 33.21
N TRP A 494 13.65 -16.33 32.01
CA TRP A 494 12.63 -15.78 31.10
C TRP A 494 11.93 -16.81 30.21
N TRP A 495 12.51 -17.99 30.03
CA TRP A 495 12.01 -19.01 29.09
C TRP A 495 11.12 -20.10 29.74
N LYS A 496 11.16 -20.26 31.06
CA LYS A 496 10.35 -21.28 31.77
C LYS A 496 8.88 -20.88 31.94
N THR A 497 8.56 -19.59 31.94
CA THR A 497 7.22 -19.08 32.28
C THR A 497 6.22 -19.09 31.12
N ARG A 498 6.65 -19.30 29.86
CA ARG A 498 5.73 -19.31 28.70
C ARG A 498 5.43 -20.69 28.10
N HIS A 499 6.15 -21.74 28.51
CA HIS A 499 6.04 -23.09 27.92
C HIS A 499 5.45 -24.16 28.86
N SER A 500 4.90 -23.79 30.02
CA SER A 500 4.28 -24.74 30.95
C SER A 500 2.93 -25.32 30.48
N ARG A 501 2.45 -24.99 29.27
CA ARG A 501 1.14 -25.43 28.74
C ARG A 501 1.20 -26.44 27.59
N THR A 502 2.38 -26.97 27.25
CA THR A 502 2.57 -27.80 26.04
C THR A 502 3.05 -29.20 26.42
N ARG A 503 2.23 -30.24 26.21
CA ARG A 503 2.66 -31.64 26.34
C ARG A 503 3.16 -32.14 24.98
N VAL A 504 4.46 -32.43 24.92
CA VAL A 504 5.10 -33.13 23.78
C VAL A 504 5.10 -34.63 24.11
N VAL A 505 4.51 -35.45 23.25
CA VAL A 505 4.66 -36.92 23.31
C VAL A 505 5.50 -37.32 22.11
N ALA A 506 6.80 -37.51 22.32
CA ALA A 506 7.67 -38.14 21.35
C ALA A 506 7.47 -39.65 21.43
N GLY A 507 6.62 -40.19 20.54
CA GLY A 507 6.51 -41.64 20.33
C GLY A 507 7.32 -42.02 19.10
N VAL A 508 8.48 -42.64 19.31
CA VAL A 508 9.18 -43.38 18.25
C VAL A 508 8.41 -44.69 18.10
N ALA A 509 7.69 -44.86 16.99
CA ALA A 509 7.13 -46.17 16.66
C ALA A 509 8.27 -47.02 16.10
N SER A 510 8.60 -48.10 16.82
CA SER A 510 9.51 -49.18 16.39
C SER A 510 8.93 -49.99 15.25
#